data_AF-A0A0G0XEP2-F1
#
_entry.id   AF-A0A0G0XEP2-F1
#
_cell.length_a   1.000
_cell.length_b   1.000
_cell.length_c   1.000
_cell.angle_alpha   90.00
_cell.angle_beta   90.00
_cell.angle_gamma   90.00
#
_symmetry.space_group_name_H-M   'P 1'
#
loop_
_entity.id
_entity.type
_entity.pdbx_description
1 polymer ?
#
loop_
_entity_poly.entity_id
_entity_poly.type
_entity_poly.pdbx_seq_one_letter_code
_entity_poly.pdbx_strand_id
1 'polypeptide(L)'
;MTFNLNGVSGHLDHVAVANATTSAFDKTGFAEKLYYYSLPKAYTDTIEDYFIHFPDGSEDHEFDEIVNISDVWDTKIAAMMAHESQKEDIDRILAGYKKFPQKKDHFMVRIRKAKNS
;
A
#
# COMPACT_ATOMS: atom_id res chain seq x y z
N MET A 1 6.68 -4.53 6.47
CA MET A 1 5.56 -4.00 5.67
C MET A 1 5.58 -4.68 4.32
N THR A 2 4.42 -4.88 3.70
CA THR A 2 4.28 -5.36 2.32
C THR A 2 2.96 -4.83 1.72
N PHE A 3 2.64 -5.17 0.47
CA PHE A 3 1.36 -4.84 -0.16
C PHE A 3 0.21 -5.63 0.48
N ASN A 4 -1.03 -5.15 0.38
CA ASN A 4 -2.18 -6.01 0.66
C ASN A 4 -2.16 -7.28 -0.21
N LEU A 5 -2.89 -8.31 0.19
CA LEU A 5 -2.83 -9.63 -0.48
C LEU A 5 -3.34 -9.59 -1.93
N ASN A 6 -4.07 -8.55 -2.31
CA ASN A 6 -4.52 -8.30 -3.69
C ASN A 6 -3.48 -7.51 -4.51
N GLY A 7 -2.30 -7.20 -3.94
CA GLY A 7 -1.21 -6.51 -4.64
C GLY A 7 -1.43 -5.01 -4.88
N VAL A 8 -2.38 -4.40 -4.16
CA VAL A 8 -2.80 -2.99 -4.21
C VAL A 8 -3.38 -2.57 -5.57
N SER A 9 -2.60 -2.69 -6.63
CA SER A 9 -3.00 -2.44 -8.02
C SER A 9 -3.40 -3.70 -8.78
N GLY A 10 -3.35 -4.88 -8.15
CA GLY A 10 -3.57 -6.17 -8.81
C GLY A 10 -2.35 -6.72 -9.54
N HIS A 11 -1.22 -6.00 -9.55
CA HIS A 11 0.00 -6.46 -10.22
C HIS A 11 0.48 -7.79 -9.62
N LEU A 12 0.77 -8.78 -10.47
CA LEU A 12 1.12 -10.13 -10.03
C LEU A 12 2.37 -10.16 -9.13
N ASP A 13 3.38 -9.35 -9.44
CA ASP A 13 4.57 -9.22 -8.59
C ASP A 13 4.22 -8.71 -7.18
N HIS A 14 3.28 -7.77 -7.05
CA HIS A 14 2.86 -7.28 -5.74
C HIS A 14 2.14 -8.37 -4.94
N VAL A 15 1.27 -9.15 -5.59
CA VAL A 15 0.61 -10.32 -4.97
C VAL A 15 1.65 -11.34 -4.52
N ALA A 16 2.63 -11.65 -5.37
CA ALA A 16 3.70 -12.59 -5.05
C ALA A 16 4.54 -12.13 -3.86
N VAL A 17 4.95 -10.85 -3.84
CA VAL A 17 5.71 -10.25 -2.75
C VAL A 17 4.90 -10.22 -1.44
N ALA A 18 3.60 -9.90 -1.49
CA ALA A 18 2.72 -9.93 -0.33
C ALA A 18 2.66 -11.33 0.31
N ASN A 19 2.44 -12.36 -0.52
CA ASN A 19 2.39 -13.75 -0.05
C ASN A 19 3.75 -14.24 0.47
N ALA A 20 4.84 -13.97 -0.24
CA ALA A 20 6.19 -14.36 0.17
C ALA A 20 6.58 -13.71 1.49
N THR A 21 6.33 -12.40 1.65
CA THR A 21 6.60 -11.66 2.88
C THR A 21 5.74 -12.17 4.03
N THR A 22 4.47 -12.48 3.78
CA THR A 22 3.56 -13.06 4.79
C THR A 22 4.04 -14.43 5.25
N SER A 23 4.47 -15.29 4.32
CA SER A 23 5.04 -16.60 4.65
C SER A 23 6.33 -16.45 5.47
N ALA A 24 7.21 -15.52 5.10
CA ALA A 24 8.43 -15.23 5.85
C ALA A 24 8.13 -14.70 7.26
N PHE A 25 7.15 -13.81 7.40
CA PHE A 25 6.67 -13.33 8.70
C PHE A 25 6.17 -14.51 9.56
N ASP A 26 5.35 -15.40 9.02
CA ASP A 26 4.80 -16.52 9.78
C ASP A 26 5.88 -17.54 10.21
N LYS A 27 6.86 -17.80 9.34
CA LYS A 27 7.91 -18.81 9.57
C LYS A 27 9.03 -18.32 10.48
N THR A 28 9.47 -17.08 10.33
CA THR A 28 10.69 -16.59 11.00
C THR A 28 10.45 -16.17 12.44
N GLY A 29 9.24 -15.70 12.78
CA GLY A 29 9.01 -15.18 14.11
C GLY A 29 9.70 -13.83 14.40
N PHE A 30 10.36 -13.20 13.41
CA PHE A 30 11.27 -12.08 13.65
C PHE A 30 10.57 -10.77 14.07
N ALA A 31 9.51 -10.38 13.35
CA ALA A 31 8.76 -9.14 13.60
C ALA A 31 7.45 -9.42 14.34
N GLU A 32 7.00 -8.54 15.23
CA GLU A 32 5.74 -8.70 15.99
C GLU A 32 4.48 -8.35 15.19
N LYS A 33 4.61 -7.40 14.25
CA LYS A 33 3.52 -6.90 13.41
C LYS A 33 3.90 -6.96 11.94
N LEU A 34 2.92 -7.28 11.10
CA LEU A 34 3.01 -7.14 9.65
C LEU A 34 1.96 -6.14 9.17
N TYR A 35 2.46 -5.07 8.56
CA TYR A 35 1.67 -4.00 7.96
C TYR A 35 1.44 -4.28 6.48
N TYR A 36 0.17 -4.33 6.08
CA TYR A 36 -0.26 -4.43 4.69
C TYR A 36 -0.70 -3.07 4.20
N TYR A 37 0.06 -2.47 3.29
CA TYR A 37 -0.31 -1.21 2.65
C TYR A 37 -1.55 -1.44 1.78
N SER A 38 -2.58 -0.65 2.02
CA SER A 38 -3.88 -0.73 1.36
C SER A 38 -4.31 0.66 0.89
N LEU A 39 -5.17 0.69 -0.13
CA LEU A 39 -5.75 1.94 -0.63
C LEU A 39 -7.21 2.05 -0.17
N PRO A 40 -7.69 3.26 0.18
CA PRO A 40 -9.11 3.49 0.41
C PRO A 40 -9.92 3.20 -0.85
N LYS A 41 -11.12 2.66 -0.66
CA LYS A 41 -12.07 2.42 -1.75
C LYS A 41 -12.36 3.70 -2.54
N ALA A 42 -12.55 4.81 -1.83
CA ALA A 42 -12.75 6.13 -2.46
C ALA A 42 -11.60 6.55 -3.39
N TYR A 43 -10.37 6.06 -3.18
CA TYR A 43 -9.25 6.29 -4.09
C TYR A 43 -9.30 5.30 -5.27
N THR A 44 -9.49 4.01 -5.02
CA THR A 44 -9.52 2.99 -6.09
C THR A 44 -10.68 3.21 -7.07
N ASP A 45 -11.82 3.72 -6.58
CA ASP A 45 -12.98 4.06 -7.42
C ASP A 45 -12.68 5.20 -8.43
N THR A 46 -11.58 5.94 -8.24
CA THR A 46 -11.13 6.98 -9.20
C THR A 46 -10.16 6.46 -10.26
N ILE A 47 -9.73 5.20 -10.14
CA ILE A 47 -8.80 4.57 -11.08
C ILE A 47 -9.59 3.98 -12.25
N GLU A 48 -9.47 4.64 -13.39
CA GLU A 48 -10.02 4.19 -14.67
C GLU A 48 -8.89 3.62 -15.54
N ASP A 49 -9.22 2.67 -16.43
CA ASP A 49 -8.34 2.17 -17.50
C ASP A 49 -6.95 1.66 -17.06
N TYR A 50 -6.91 0.80 -16.05
CA TYR A 50 -5.69 0.07 -15.71
C TYR A 50 -5.49 -1.14 -16.63
N PHE A 51 -4.23 -1.48 -16.93
CA PHE A 51 -3.90 -2.52 -17.92
C PHE A 51 -4.34 -3.95 -17.52
N ILE A 52 -4.70 -4.14 -16.24
CA ILE A 52 -5.35 -5.32 -15.66
C ILE A 52 -6.48 -4.89 -14.72
N HIS A 53 -7.25 -5.83 -14.18
CA HIS A 53 -8.23 -5.53 -13.13
C HIS A 53 -7.55 -4.91 -11.90
N PHE A 54 -7.93 -3.68 -11.58
CA PHE A 54 -7.53 -2.99 -10.35
C PHE A 54 -8.48 -3.42 -9.22
N PRO A 55 -7.97 -4.06 -8.14
CA PRO A 55 -8.82 -4.53 -7.05
C PRO A 55 -9.50 -3.39 -6.30
N ASP A 56 -10.69 -3.65 -5.76
CA ASP A 56 -11.35 -2.73 -4.85
C ASP A 56 -10.45 -2.44 -3.63
N GLY A 57 -10.39 -1.15 -3.26
CA GLY A 57 -9.82 -0.71 -2.00
C GLY A 57 -10.69 -1.05 -0.81
N SER A 58 -10.20 -0.72 0.38
CA SER A 58 -10.90 -0.94 1.65
C SER A 58 -11.65 0.30 2.11
N GLU A 59 -12.75 0.11 2.83
CA GLU A 59 -13.47 1.19 3.49
C GLU A 59 -12.68 1.75 4.67
N ASP A 60 -12.90 3.02 5.02
CA ASP A 60 -12.14 3.71 6.07
C ASP A 60 -12.15 2.98 7.42
N HIS A 61 -13.24 2.27 7.74
CA HIS A 61 -13.40 1.53 8.99
C HIS A 61 -12.69 0.17 9.02
N GLU A 62 -12.16 -0.29 7.89
CA GLU A 62 -11.41 -1.55 7.77
C GLU A 62 -9.90 -1.37 8.04
N PHE A 63 -9.42 -0.13 8.09
CA PHE A 63 -8.01 0.15 8.39
C PHE A 63 -7.72 0.09 9.89
N ASP A 64 -6.69 -0.67 10.25
CA ASP A 64 -6.22 -0.76 11.63
C ASP A 64 -5.29 0.42 12.00
N GLU A 65 -4.53 0.94 11.03
CA GLU A 65 -3.60 2.05 11.24
C GLU A 65 -3.60 3.01 10.04
N ILE A 66 -3.70 4.31 10.32
CA ILE A 66 -3.65 5.38 9.33
C ILE A 66 -2.58 6.37 9.76
N VAL A 67 -1.54 6.50 8.94
CA VAL A 67 -0.38 7.35 9.22
C VAL A 67 -0.53 8.65 8.45
N ASN A 68 -0.65 9.78 9.15
CA ASN A 68 -0.58 11.09 8.52
C ASN A 68 0.86 11.39 8.10
N ILE A 69 1.08 11.59 6.80
CA ILE A 69 2.39 11.85 6.21
C ILE A 69 2.54 13.29 5.73
N SER A 70 1.67 14.20 6.21
CA SER A 70 1.68 15.61 5.76
C SER A 70 3.02 16.30 5.95
N ASP A 71 3.69 16.02 7.07
CA ASP A 71 4.97 16.66 7.44
C ASP A 71 6.15 16.17 6.59
N VAL A 72 6.02 14.98 5.99
CA VAL A 72 7.06 14.37 5.14
C VAL A 72 6.62 14.25 3.68
N TRP A 73 5.52 14.91 3.31
CA TRP A 73 4.92 14.79 1.98
C TRP A 73 5.89 15.20 0.89
N ASP A 74 6.56 16.34 1.04
CA ASP A 74 7.49 16.85 0.04
C ASP A 74 8.71 15.93 -0.11
N THR A 75 9.15 15.29 0.98
CA THR A 75 10.17 14.24 0.95
C THR A 75 9.71 13.02 0.15
N LYS A 76 8.45 12.59 0.32
CA LYS A 76 7.86 11.49 -0.48
C LYS A 76 7.82 11.85 -1.96
N ILE A 77 7.41 13.08 -2.31
CA ILE A 77 7.44 13.56 -3.69
C ILE A 77 8.87 13.55 -4.25
N ALA A 78 9.83 14.12 -3.53
CA ALA A 78 11.22 14.15 -3.97
C ALA A 78 11.80 12.74 -4.18
N ALA A 79 11.50 11.80 -3.28
CA ALA A 79 11.91 10.40 -3.42
C ALA A 79 11.29 9.73 -4.65
N MET A 80 10.00 9.94 -4.92
CA MET A 80 9.37 9.44 -6.14
C MET A 80 10.04 10.02 -7.38
N MET A 81 10.22 11.33 -7.44
CA MET A 81 10.81 12.03 -8.59
C MET A 81 12.26 11.63 -8.91
N ALA A 82 12.97 11.04 -7.95
CA ALA A 82 14.31 10.50 -8.18
C ALA A 82 14.33 9.23 -9.06
N HIS A 83 13.20 8.54 -9.24
CA HIS A 83 13.08 7.38 -10.12
C HIS A 83 12.85 7.80 -11.58
N GLU A 84 13.87 8.39 -12.20
CA GLU A 84 13.79 9.01 -13.53
C GLU A 84 13.22 8.10 -14.63
N SER A 85 13.56 6.80 -14.61
CA SER A 85 13.07 5.83 -15.58
C SER A 85 11.59 5.47 -15.43
N GLN A 86 10.92 5.92 -14.36
CA GLN A 86 9.51 5.66 -14.05
C GLN A 86 8.68 6.94 -14.02
N LYS A 87 9.19 8.02 -14.63
CA LYS A 87 8.60 9.35 -14.58
C LYS A 87 7.12 9.39 -14.99
N GLU A 88 6.76 8.67 -16.06
CA GLU A 88 5.37 8.65 -16.55
C GLU A 88 4.41 8.05 -15.52
N ASP A 89 4.82 6.98 -14.83
CA ASP A 89 4.01 6.37 -13.78
C ASP A 89 3.89 7.28 -12.56
N ILE A 90 4.98 7.96 -12.19
CA ILE A 90 4.95 8.96 -11.11
C ILE A 90 4.00 10.10 -11.46
N ASP A 91 4.05 10.63 -12.68
CA ASP A 91 3.17 11.72 -13.11
C ASP A 91 1.69 11.30 -13.03
N ARG A 92 1.36 10.04 -13.36
CA ARG A 92 0.01 9.46 -13.19
C ARG A 92 -0.39 9.37 -11.73
N ILE A 93 0.49 8.88 -10.85
CA ILE A 93 0.27 8.80 -9.40
C ILE A 93 0.01 10.20 -8.82
N LEU A 94 0.84 11.19 -9.19
CA LEU A 94 0.69 12.58 -8.73
C LEU A 94 -0.59 13.23 -9.25
N ALA A 95 -1.01 12.91 -10.48
CA ALA A 95 -2.30 13.35 -11.00
C ALA A 95 -3.46 12.75 -10.18
N GLY A 96 -3.36 11.50 -9.77
CA GLY A 96 -4.28 10.86 -8.83
C GLY A 96 -4.34 11.60 -7.50
N TYR A 97 -3.19 11.92 -6.90
CA TYR A 97 -3.15 12.70 -5.65
C TYR A 97 -3.69 14.12 -5.77
N LYS A 98 -3.72 14.74 -6.95
CA LYS A 98 -4.39 16.04 -7.14
C LYS A 98 -5.91 15.90 -7.08
N LYS A 99 -6.46 14.79 -7.58
CA LYS A 99 -7.90 14.49 -7.55
C LYS A 99 -8.34 14.04 -6.16
N PHE A 100 -7.48 13.27 -5.49
CA PHE A 100 -7.71 12.75 -4.14
C PHE A 100 -6.50 13.08 -3.25
N PRO A 101 -6.45 14.30 -2.68
CA PRO A 101 -5.31 14.78 -1.90
C PRO A 101 -5.25 14.07 -0.55
N GLN A 102 -4.66 12.88 -0.56
CA GLN A 102 -4.51 12.06 0.62
C GLN A 102 -3.04 11.98 1.02
N LYS A 103 -2.67 12.84 1.98
CA LYS A 103 -1.39 12.77 2.69
C LYS A 103 -1.47 11.80 3.86
N LYS A 104 -2.03 10.62 3.61
CA LYS A 104 -2.21 9.55 4.60
C LYS A 104 -1.90 8.20 3.97
N ASP A 105 -1.13 7.37 4.67
CA ASP A 105 -0.90 5.99 4.28
C ASP A 105 -1.75 5.06 5.18
N HIS A 106 -2.44 4.09 4.57
CA HIS A 106 -3.43 3.23 5.25
C HIS A 106 -2.93 1.79 5.31
N PHE A 107 -3.12 1.17 6.46
CA PHE A 107 -2.63 -0.17 6.72
C PHE A 107 -3.68 -1.04 7.40
N MET A 108 -3.77 -2.29 6.93
CA MET A 108 -4.30 -3.39 7.73
C MET A 108 -3.12 -4.03 8.48
N VAL A 109 -3.30 -4.36 9.76
CA VAL A 109 -2.21 -4.78 10.65
C VAL A 109 -2.47 -6.17 11.18
N ARG A 110 -1.59 -7.12 10.81
CA ARG A 110 -1.58 -8.45 11.40
C ARG A 110 -0.59 -8.49 12.56
N ILE A 111 -1.11 -8.66 13.77
CA ILE A 111 -0.31 -8.86 14.98
C ILE A 111 -0.05 -10.36 15.17
N ARG A 112 1.20 -10.75 15.44
CA ARG A 112 1.50 -12.13 15.79
C ARG A 112 0.87 -12.44 17.15
N LYS A 113 0.05 -13.49 17.21
CA LYS A 113 -0.43 -14.03 18.48
C LYS A 113 0.75 -14.57 19.28
N ALA A 114 0.84 -14.23 20.57
CA ALA A 114 1.84 -14.82 21.45
C ALA A 114 1.79 -16.35 21.34
N LYS A 115 2.95 -17.01 21.21
CA LYS A 115 3.01 -18.46 21.37
C LYS A 115 2.63 -18.72 22.83
N ASN A 116 1.48 -19.35 23.05
CA ASN A 116 1.19 -19.94 24.36
C ASN A 116 2.28 -21.00 24.59
N SER A 117 3.20 -20.67 25.50
CA SER A 117 4.27 -21.55 25.98
C SER A 117 3.71 -22.69 26.81
#